data_AF-A0A1M6BPI8-F1
#
_entry.id   AF-A0A1M6BPI8-F1
#
_cell.length_a   1.000
_cell.length_b   1.000
_cell.length_c   1.000
_cell.angle_alpha   90.00
_cell.angle_beta   90.00
_cell.angle_gamma   90.00
#
_symmetry.space_group_name_H-M   'P 1'
#
loop_
_entity.id
_entity.type
_entity.pdbx_description
1 polymer ?
#
loop_
_entity_poly.entity_id
_entity_poly.type
_entity_poly.pdbx_seq_one_letter_code
_entity_poly.pdbx_strand_id
1 'polypeptide(L)' 'MPTEHEHHWTTESAHSTSEGLVSYQHCACGRRRVTLAPAATVAAPAPR' A
#
# COMPACT_ATOMS: atom_id res chain seq x y z
N MET A 1 -25.85 -6.80 1.59
CA MET A 1 -24.93 -7.68 0.85
C MET A 1 -23.73 -6.86 0.43
N PRO A 2 -22.49 -7.13 0.88
CA PRO A 2 -21.33 -6.56 0.22
C PRO A 2 -21.31 -7.14 -1.19
N THR A 3 -21.49 -6.30 -2.20
CA THR A 3 -21.31 -6.71 -3.59
C THR A 3 -19.84 -7.08 -3.75
N GLU A 4 -19.55 -8.37 -3.91
CA GLU A 4 -18.21 -8.85 -4.27
C GLU A 4 -17.96 -8.45 -5.73
N HIS A 5 -17.48 -7.21 -5.90
CA HIS A 5 -16.92 -6.72 -7.14
C HIS A 5 -15.41 -6.56 -6.95
N GLU A 6 -14.67 -6.56 -8.05
CA GLU A 6 -13.25 -6.24 -8.02
C GLU A 6 -13.05 -4.80 -7.55
N HIS A 7 -12.31 -4.63 -6.45
CA HIS A 7 -12.05 -3.31 -5.89
C HIS A 7 -10.97 -2.63 -6.72
N HIS A 8 -11.36 -1.62 -7.49
CA HIS A 8 -10.40 -0.68 -8.05
C HIS A 8 -9.99 0.32 -6.95
N TRP A 9 -8.74 0.25 -6.52
CA TRP A 9 -8.21 1.08 -5.43
C TRP A 9 -7.56 2.35 -5.95
N THR A 10 -7.93 3.48 -5.36
CA THR A 10 -7.33 4.79 -5.63
C THR A 10 -6.68 5.33 -4.37
N THR A 11 -5.41 5.71 -4.47
CA THR A 11 -4.66 6.28 -3.35
C THR A 11 -5.14 7.70 -3.07
N GLU A 12 -5.67 7.92 -1.87
CA GLU A 12 -6.05 9.24 -1.39
C GLU A 12 -4.84 9.98 -0.82
N SER A 13 -3.98 9.27 -0.10
CA SER A 13 -2.80 9.84 0.55
C SER A 13 -1.73 8.77 0.76
N ALA A 14 -0.48 9.20 0.70
CA ALA A 14 0.68 8.34 0.96
C ALA A 14 1.66 9.06 1.88
N HIS A 15 2.18 8.32 2.85
CA HIS A 15 3.08 8.83 3.88
C HIS A 15 4.32 7.95 3.98
N SER A 16 5.49 8.56 3.81
CA SER A 16 6.77 7.90 4.06
C SER A 16 6.98 7.78 5.56
N THR A 17 7.27 6.56 6.01
CA THR A 17 7.58 6.21 7.41
C THR A 17 8.88 5.40 7.44
N SER A 18 9.45 5.16 8.62
CA SER A 18 10.64 4.31 8.75
C SER A 18 10.42 2.86 8.31
N GLU A 19 9.18 2.36 8.36
CA GLU A 19 8.84 1.01 7.89
C GLU A 19 8.65 0.95 6.38
N GLY A 20 8.47 2.10 5.72
CA GLY A 20 8.20 2.20 4.29
C GLY A 20 7.12 3.21 3.94
N LEU A 21 6.53 3.08 2.76
CA LEU A 21 5.46 3.94 2.27
C LEU A 21 4.10 3.38 2.67
N VAL A 22 3.39 4.08 3.55
CA VAL A 22 2.01 3.77 3.93
C VAL A 22 1.06 4.51 2.99
N SER A 23 0.20 3.78 2.29
CA SER A 23 -0.78 4.34 1.34
C SER A 23 -2.21 4.04 1.78
N TYR A 24 -2.98 5.11 1.99
CA TYR A 24 -4.41 5.06 2.25
C TYR A 24 -5.16 5.06 0.92
N GLN A 25 -5.95 4.03 0.69
CA GLN A 25 -6.70 3.84 -0.55
C GLN A 25 -8.18 3.69 -0.26
N HIS A 26 -8.99 4.17 -1.19
CA HIS A 26 -10.42 3.93 -1.22
C HIS A 26 -10.84 3.30 -2.55
N CYS A 27 -12.00 2.66 -2.55
CA CYS A 27 -12.72 2.25 -3.74
C CYS A 27 -14.00 3.08 -3.86
N ALA A 28 -14.50 3.27 -5.08
CA ALA A 28 -15.74 4.00 -5.35
C ALA A 28 -16.97 3.36 -4.65
N CYS A 29 -16.90 2.10 -4.26
CA CYS A 29 -17.94 1.44 -3.46
C CYS A 29 -17.96 1.82 -1.97
N GLY A 30 -17.04 2.68 -1.52
CA GLY A 30 -16.92 3.15 -0.14
C GLY A 30 -16.00 2.31 0.74
N ARG A 31 -15.39 1.24 0.20
CA ARG A 31 -14.40 0.44 0.94
C ARG A 31 -13.08 1.19 1.06
N ARG A 32 -12.40 1.06 2.19
CA ARG A 32 -11.10 1.67 2.46
C ARG A 32 -10.09 0.59 2.83
N ARG A 33 -8.84 0.77 2.44
CA ARG A 33 -7.72 -0.07 2.85
C ARG A 33 -6.46 0.74 3.07
N VAL A 34 -5.53 0.17 3.83
CA VAL A 34 -4.19 0.71 4.03
C VAL A 34 -3.19 -0.33 3.53
N THR A 35 -2.20 0.10 2.75
CA THR A 35 -1.12 -0.78 2.30
C THR A 35 0.23 -0.22 2.74
N LEU A 36 1.14 -1.11 3.13
CA LEU A 36 2.53 -0.78 3.40
C LEU A 36 3.39 -1.34 2.27
N ALA A 37 4.10 -0.47 1.57
CA ALA A 37 5.22 -0.86 0.72
C ALA A 37 6.50 -0.71 1.55
N PRO A 38 7.18 -1.82 1.93
CA PRO A 38 8.36 -1.73 2.77
C PRO A 38 9.44 -0.88 2.09
N ALA A 39 10.18 -0.12 2.89
CA ALA A 39 11.36 0.57 2.38
C ALA A 39 12.28 -0.48 1.77
N ALA A 40 12.73 -0.25 0.53
CA ALA A 40 13.65 -1.16 -0.14
C ALA A 40 14.86 -1.35 0.76
N THR A 41 14.97 -2.53 1.38
CA THR A 41 16.17 -2.90 2.10
C THR A 41 17.22 -3.05 1.02
N VAL A 42 18.18 -2.14 0.97
CA VAL A 42 19.34 -2.30 0.10
C VAL A 42 20.03 -3.56 0.59
N ALA A 43 19.80 -4.68 -0.09
CA ALA A 43 20.49 -5.92 0.22
C ALA A 43 21.97 -5.61 0.09
N ALA A 44 22.72 -5.77 1.20
CA ALA A 44 24.16 -5.61 1.17
C ALA A 44 24.71 -6.49 0.04
N PRO A 45 25.62 -5.96 -0.81
CA PRO A 45 26.18 -6.76 -1.89
C PRO A 45 26.83 -8.01 -1.28
N ALA A 46 26.58 -9.17 -1.91
CA ALA A 46 27.14 -10.44 -1.44
C ALA A 46 28.68 -10.33 -1.35
N PRO A 47 29.30 -10.89 -0.29
CA PRO A 47 30.77 -10.99 -0.24
C PRO A 47 31.26 -11.82 -1.44
N ARG A 48 32.37 -11.39 -2.05
CA ARG A 48 33.02 -12.08 -3.17
C ARG A 48 33.71 -13.36 -2.73
#